data_AF-A0A800G187-F1
#
_entry.id   AF-A0A800G187-F1
#
_cell.length_a   1.000
_cell.length_b   1.000
_cell.length_c   1.000
_cell.angle_alpha   90.00
_cell.angle_beta   90.00
_cell.angle_gamma   90.00
#
_symmetry.space_group_name_H-M   'P 1'
#
loop_
_entity.id
_entity.type
_entity.pdbx_description
1 polymer ?
#
loop_
_entity_poly.entity_id
_entity_poly.type
_entity_poly.pdbx_seq_one_letter_code
_entity_poly.pdbx_strand_id
1 'polypeptide(L)'
;MAPCPHSCRAQLALDEGGEAMLVVGTSLSLGHATGGQADVPLWGDLGARELELVLVESFHGGVHWRMCVPGESSGPDLGQGEEVSIGPAGGVRLTQPCTSSAAGVLQLSGALDAEGARRVLLIPPGEGGSVRMGSTPDCHLFWRGKAPESHVELTVREEDGALTLHLKCAEGLRTPGGKIETHWAGPFPPSERVEVHLGDPDSTSPPCALCLSPGSHPTIDRGPS
;
A
#
# COMPACT_ATOMS: atom_id res chain seq x y z
N MET A 1 -4.05 -19.69 10.02
CA MET A 1 -3.65 -19.28 8.66
C MET A 1 -2.17 -18.92 8.76
N ALA A 2 -1.28 -19.67 8.11
CA ALA A 2 0.14 -19.32 8.15
C ALA A 2 0.31 -18.00 7.36
N PRO A 3 1.03 -17.00 7.88
CA PRO A 3 1.26 -15.76 7.15
C PRO A 3 2.06 -16.05 5.87
N CYS A 4 1.68 -15.46 4.73
CA CYS A 4 2.52 -15.46 3.54
C CYS A 4 3.93 -14.96 3.93
N PRO A 5 4.99 -15.76 3.74
CA PRO A 5 6.34 -15.40 4.19
C PRO A 5 7.01 -14.32 3.33
N HIS A 6 6.32 -13.83 2.28
CA HIS A 6 6.88 -12.90 1.31
C HIS A 6 6.06 -11.62 1.22
N SER A 7 6.75 -10.49 1.30
CA SER A 7 6.17 -9.20 0.97
C SER A 7 6.10 -9.03 -0.55
N CYS A 8 4.94 -8.65 -1.07
CA CYS A 8 4.78 -8.32 -2.48
C CYS A 8 4.61 -6.82 -2.63
N ARG A 9 5.23 -6.23 -3.67
CA ARG A 9 5.16 -4.79 -3.90
C ARG A 9 4.87 -4.42 -5.34
N ALA A 10 4.17 -3.31 -5.51
CA ALA A 10 3.89 -2.70 -6.80
C ALA A 10 3.93 -1.17 -6.66
N GLN A 11 4.18 -0.47 -7.75
CA GLN A 11 3.96 0.97 -7.82
C GLN A 11 2.51 1.26 -8.21
N LEU A 12 1.93 2.26 -7.56
CA LEU A 12 0.62 2.80 -7.85
C LEU A 12 0.78 4.27 -8.22
N ALA A 13 0.30 4.66 -9.39
CA ALA A 13 0.13 6.06 -9.77
C ALA A 13 -1.35 6.33 -10.01
N LEU A 14 -1.85 7.43 -9.45
CA LEU A 14 -3.22 7.89 -9.59
C LEU A 14 -3.18 9.37 -10.01
N ASP A 15 -3.78 9.72 -11.15
CA ASP A 15 -3.63 11.04 -11.77
C ASP A 15 -3.82 12.22 -10.80
N GLU A 16 -4.82 12.15 -9.92
CA GLU A 16 -5.11 13.19 -8.93
C GLU A 16 -4.57 12.89 -7.53
N GLY A 17 -4.24 11.63 -7.24
CA GLY A 17 -3.82 11.16 -5.91
C GLY A 17 -2.31 11.11 -5.70
N GLY A 18 -1.55 11.23 -6.79
CA GLY A 18 -0.10 11.08 -6.81
C GLY A 18 0.35 9.62 -6.82
N GLU A 19 1.60 9.42 -6.40
CA GLU A 19 2.26 8.12 -6.44
C GLU A 19 2.38 7.50 -5.04
N ALA A 20 2.23 6.18 -4.98
CA ALA A 20 2.43 5.38 -3.78
C ALA A 20 3.06 4.02 -4.14
N MET A 21 3.83 3.47 -3.22
CA MET A 21 4.21 2.06 -3.27
C MET A 21 3.18 1.22 -2.50
N LEU A 22 2.62 0.20 -3.14
CA LEU A 22 1.80 -0.82 -2.47
C LEU A 22 2.73 -1.89 -1.91
N VAL A 23 2.59 -2.24 -0.63
CA VAL A 23 3.33 -3.34 -0.01
C VAL A 23 2.38 -4.22 0.77
N VAL A 24 2.31 -5.49 0.38
CA VAL A 24 1.40 -6.49 0.96
C VAL A 24 2.17 -7.37 1.93
N GLY A 25 1.67 -7.51 3.15
CA GLY A 25 2.26 -8.37 4.18
C GLY A 25 1.69 -8.12 5.57
N THR A 26 2.25 -8.77 6.58
CA THR A 26 1.87 -8.61 8.00
C THR A 26 3.04 -8.27 8.93
N SER A 27 4.27 -8.46 8.46
CA SER A 27 5.51 -7.93 9.04
C SER A 27 6.34 -7.43 7.87
N LEU A 28 6.76 -6.16 7.92
CA LEU A 28 7.46 -5.48 6.84
C LEU A 28 8.65 -4.72 7.42
N SER A 29 9.82 -4.92 6.84
CA SER A 29 11.04 -4.21 7.18
C SER A 29 11.27 -3.03 6.25
N LEU A 30 11.71 -1.90 6.81
CA LEU A 30 12.16 -0.72 6.07
C LEU A 30 13.67 -0.64 6.17
N GLY A 31 14.32 -0.24 5.09
CA GLY A 31 15.75 -0.05 5.07
C GLY A 31 16.26 0.36 3.71
N HIS A 32 17.57 0.54 3.61
CA HIS A 32 18.21 1.02 2.40
C HIS A 32 17.91 0.12 1.19
N ALA A 33 17.55 0.73 0.05
CA ALA A 33 17.18 0.02 -1.18
C ALA A 33 18.27 -0.95 -1.67
N THR A 34 19.54 -0.54 -1.59
CA THR A 34 20.68 -1.41 -1.98
C THR A 34 21.04 -2.47 -0.93
N GLY A 35 20.46 -2.38 0.27
CA GLY A 35 20.69 -3.35 1.34
C GLY A 35 20.12 -4.73 1.03
N GLY A 36 19.17 -4.81 0.08
CA GLY A 36 18.64 -6.08 -0.43
C GLY A 36 18.10 -6.97 0.69
N GLN A 37 17.44 -6.38 1.69
CA GLN A 37 16.87 -7.11 2.83
C GLN A 37 15.54 -6.52 3.29
N ALA A 38 15.21 -5.29 2.87
CA ALA A 38 14.01 -4.56 3.25
C ALA A 38 12.83 -4.91 2.32
N ASP A 39 11.65 -5.03 2.92
CA ASP A 39 10.38 -5.20 2.21
C ASP A 39 9.95 -3.89 1.56
N VAL A 40 10.18 -2.78 2.28
CA VAL A 40 10.03 -1.40 1.85
C VAL A 40 11.43 -0.80 1.59
N PRO A 41 11.93 -0.86 0.35
CA PRO A 41 13.23 -0.28 0.00
C PRO A 41 13.14 1.25 -0.02
N LEU A 42 14.02 1.90 0.74
CA LEU A 42 14.10 3.37 0.82
C LEU A 42 15.42 3.89 0.28
N TRP A 43 15.38 4.99 -0.46
CA TRP A 43 16.56 5.76 -0.81
C TRP A 43 16.84 6.83 0.26
N GLY A 44 18.10 6.93 0.68
CA GLY A 44 18.54 7.86 1.72
C GLY A 44 19.76 7.35 2.47
N ASP A 45 20.32 8.15 3.37
CA ASP A 45 21.37 7.70 4.30
C ASP A 45 20.74 6.87 5.44
N LEU A 46 20.58 5.57 5.20
CA LEU A 46 19.92 4.58 6.06
C LEU A 46 20.76 3.30 6.12
N GLY A 47 20.68 2.56 7.21
CA GLY A 47 21.16 1.19 7.30
C GLY A 47 20.26 0.18 6.56
N ALA A 48 20.68 -1.09 6.57
CA ALA A 48 20.01 -2.16 5.81
C ALA A 48 18.61 -2.49 6.35
N ARG A 49 18.37 -2.31 7.65
CA ARG A 49 17.08 -2.45 8.33
C ARG A 49 17.02 -1.45 9.47
N GLU A 50 16.20 -0.42 9.31
CA GLU A 50 16.08 0.68 10.28
C GLU A 50 14.81 0.56 11.11
N LEU A 51 13.75 0.03 10.53
CA LEU A 51 12.44 -0.05 11.16
C LEU A 51 11.72 -1.34 10.75
N GLU A 52 10.86 -1.83 11.64
CA GLU A 52 9.91 -2.91 11.35
C GLU A 52 8.48 -2.42 11.56
N LEU A 53 7.59 -2.81 10.66
CA LEU A 53 6.16 -2.60 10.73
C LEU A 53 5.51 -3.95 10.98
N VAL A 54 4.74 -4.07 12.06
CA VAL A 54 4.06 -5.33 12.40
C VAL A 54 2.57 -5.07 12.51
N LEU A 55 1.78 -5.90 11.85
CA LEU A 55 0.33 -5.91 12.01
C LEU A 55 -0.02 -6.55 13.34
N VAL A 56 -0.72 -5.82 14.19
CA VAL A 56 -1.11 -6.24 15.53
C VAL A 56 -2.61 -6.09 15.73
N GLU A 57 -3.19 -6.96 16.54
CA GLU A 57 -4.57 -6.85 16.97
C GLU A 57 -4.63 -6.30 18.39
N SER A 58 -5.48 -5.30 18.60
CA SER A 58 -5.81 -4.79 19.94
C SER A 58 -7.26 -5.05 20.26
N PHE A 59 -7.52 -5.35 21.53
CA PHE A 59 -8.87 -5.66 22.01
C PHE A 59 -9.86 -4.50 21.84
N HIS A 60 -9.38 -3.25 21.92
CA HIS A 60 -10.23 -2.05 21.82
C HIS A 60 -10.12 -1.31 20.48
N GLY A 61 -8.98 -1.41 19.78
CA GLY A 61 -8.70 -0.66 18.56
C GLY A 61 -8.74 -1.51 17.28
N GLY A 62 -8.98 -2.81 17.39
CA GLY A 62 -8.94 -3.72 16.25
C GLY A 62 -7.52 -3.90 15.70
N VAL A 63 -7.45 -4.27 14.42
CA VAL A 63 -6.20 -4.57 13.71
C VAL A 63 -5.57 -3.27 13.18
N HIS A 64 -4.30 -3.07 13.48
CA HIS A 64 -3.55 -1.89 13.08
C HIS A 64 -2.06 -2.20 12.88
N TRP A 65 -1.36 -1.31 12.19
CA TRP A 65 0.09 -1.37 12.06
C TRP A 65 0.77 -0.71 13.26
N ARG A 66 1.83 -1.34 13.74
CA ARG A 66 2.75 -0.84 14.76
C ARG A 66 4.13 -0.64 14.16
N MET A 67 4.81 0.45 14.55
CA MET A 67 6.22 0.67 14.24
C MET A 67 7.10 0.21 15.40
N CYS A 68 8.10 -0.63 15.13
CA CYS A 68 9.04 -1.17 16.09
C CYS A 68 10.49 -1.05 15.61
N VAL A 69 11.43 -1.10 16.55
CA VAL A 69 12.84 -1.34 16.24
C VAL A 69 13.01 -2.77 15.69
N PRO A 70 13.87 -2.98 14.67
CA PRO A 70 14.09 -4.31 14.11
C PRO A 70 14.45 -5.36 15.18
N GLY A 71 13.70 -6.47 15.20
CA GLY A 71 13.92 -7.56 16.16
C GLY A 71 13.24 -7.36 17.53
N GLU A 72 12.57 -6.23 17.76
CA GLU A 72 11.81 -5.95 18.98
C GLU A 72 10.30 -5.90 18.70
N SER A 73 9.72 -7.02 18.28
CA SER A 73 8.28 -7.10 17.95
C SER A 73 7.35 -6.83 19.15
N SER A 74 7.86 -6.96 20.38
CA SER A 74 7.19 -6.59 21.64
C SER A 74 7.63 -5.22 22.20
N GLY A 75 8.45 -4.48 21.44
CA GLY A 75 8.93 -3.16 21.81
C GLY A 75 7.83 -2.10 21.86
N PRO A 76 8.16 -0.89 22.34
CA PRO A 76 7.23 0.23 22.37
C PRO A 76 6.79 0.58 20.94
N ASP A 77 5.48 0.82 20.77
CA ASP A 77 4.96 1.38 19.53
C ASP A 77 5.50 2.80 19.37
N LEU A 78 6.24 3.05 18.29
CA LEU A 78 6.77 4.38 17.98
C LEU A 78 5.68 5.36 17.52
N GLY A 79 4.40 4.93 17.48
CA GLY A 79 3.21 5.77 17.53
C GLY A 79 2.56 6.02 16.17
N GLN A 80 1.23 5.91 16.10
CA GLN A 80 0.47 6.37 14.95
C GLN A 80 0.32 7.90 14.95
N GLY A 81 0.46 8.51 13.78
CA GLY A 81 0.28 9.94 13.56
C GLY A 81 1.51 10.79 13.90
N GLU A 82 2.47 10.24 14.64
CA GLU A 82 3.73 10.89 14.99
C GLU A 82 4.80 10.63 13.93
N GLU A 83 5.74 11.57 13.81
CA GLU A 83 6.86 11.43 12.90
C GLU A 83 8.05 10.83 13.64
N VAL A 84 8.47 9.66 13.20
CA VAL A 84 9.62 8.93 13.72
C VAL A 84 10.81 9.20 12.80
N SER A 85 11.88 9.75 13.35
CA SER A 85 13.12 9.95 12.58
C SER A 85 13.77 8.58 12.30
N ILE A 86 14.13 8.34 11.04
CA ILE A 86 14.89 7.16 10.64
C ILE A 86 16.18 7.62 9.96
N GLY A 87 17.26 7.62 10.75
CA GLY A 87 18.55 8.16 10.33
C GLY A 87 18.55 9.67 10.05
N PRO A 88 19.63 10.21 9.48
CA PRO A 88 19.76 11.62 9.14
C PRO A 88 19.00 12.03 7.87
N ALA A 89 18.54 11.06 7.07
CA ALA A 89 17.92 11.31 5.77
C ALA A 89 16.46 11.81 5.86
N GLY A 90 15.75 11.52 6.96
CA GLY A 90 14.38 11.97 7.15
C GLY A 90 13.64 11.18 8.22
N GLY A 91 12.31 11.15 8.08
CA GLY A 91 11.43 10.44 8.99
C GLY A 91 10.28 9.76 8.27
N VAL A 92 9.52 9.01 9.05
CA VAL A 92 8.31 8.33 8.62
C VAL A 92 7.16 8.66 9.56
N ARG A 93 5.96 8.75 9.01
CA ARG A 93 4.73 8.91 9.78
C ARG A 93 3.74 7.85 9.33
N LEU A 94 3.34 6.99 10.26
CA LEU A 94 2.33 5.96 10.03
C LEU A 94 0.95 6.50 10.39
N THR A 95 -0.02 6.41 9.48
CA THR A 95 -1.43 6.72 9.75
C THR A 95 -2.33 5.59 9.28
N GLN A 96 -3.51 5.49 9.88
CA GLN A 96 -4.58 4.58 9.44
C GLN A 96 -5.86 5.40 9.24
N PRO A 97 -6.06 5.99 8.05
CA PRO A 97 -7.16 6.93 7.80
C PRO A 97 -8.54 6.30 7.98
N CYS A 98 -8.69 5.03 7.60
CA CYS A 98 -9.95 4.30 7.66
C CYS A 98 -9.98 3.35 8.87
N THR A 99 -10.84 3.60 9.85
CA THR A 99 -10.95 2.76 11.06
C THR A 99 -11.52 1.37 10.80
N SER A 100 -12.24 1.18 9.69
CA SER A 100 -12.77 -0.13 9.28
C SER A 100 -11.79 -0.92 8.42
N SER A 101 -10.58 -0.41 8.18
CA SER A 101 -9.55 -1.09 7.40
C SER A 101 -8.26 -1.14 8.19
N ALA A 102 -7.57 -2.27 8.12
CA ALA A 102 -6.24 -2.45 8.67
C ALA A 102 -5.14 -1.94 7.71
N ALA A 103 -5.49 -1.40 6.54
CA ALA A 103 -4.53 -0.79 5.64
C ALA A 103 -3.98 0.52 6.22
N GLY A 104 -2.66 0.70 6.17
CA GLY A 104 -1.97 1.89 6.67
C GLY A 104 -1.36 2.73 5.55
N VAL A 105 -1.07 4.00 5.87
CA VAL A 105 -0.28 4.90 5.02
C VAL A 105 0.99 5.27 5.79
N LEU A 106 2.15 4.95 5.21
CA LEU A 106 3.43 5.42 5.68
C LEU A 106 3.86 6.61 4.81
N GLN A 107 3.82 7.82 5.38
CA GLN A 107 4.30 9.03 4.74
C GLN A 107 5.80 9.19 5.00
N LEU A 108 6.58 9.34 3.93
CA LEU A 108 8.02 9.57 3.99
C LEU A 108 8.31 11.07 3.97
N SER A 109 9.30 11.52 4.75
CA SER A 109 9.74 12.92 4.83
C SER A 109 11.24 13.08 4.52
N GLY A 110 11.69 14.33 4.36
CA GLY A 110 13.09 14.63 4.05
C GLY A 110 13.54 14.11 2.69
N ALA A 111 14.70 13.46 2.64
CA ALA A 111 15.28 12.89 1.43
C ALA A 111 14.73 11.48 1.10
N LEU A 112 13.83 10.93 1.91
CA LEU A 112 13.36 9.55 1.79
C LEU A 112 12.31 9.36 0.70
N ASP A 113 12.54 8.42 -0.20
CA ASP A 113 11.54 7.92 -1.14
C ASP A 113 11.61 6.39 -1.28
N ALA A 114 10.47 5.79 -1.61
CA ALA A 114 10.33 4.36 -1.90
C ALA A 114 10.09 4.20 -3.40
N GLU A 115 11.16 3.95 -4.15
CA GLU A 115 11.14 3.86 -5.63
C GLU A 115 10.45 5.07 -6.29
N GLY A 116 10.78 6.29 -5.85
CA GLY A 116 10.18 7.54 -6.33
C GLY A 116 8.92 7.98 -5.58
N ALA A 117 8.24 7.08 -4.87
CA ALA A 117 7.04 7.42 -4.12
C ALA A 117 7.36 7.97 -2.73
N ARG A 118 6.63 9.01 -2.31
CA ARG A 118 6.71 9.57 -0.94
C ARG A 118 5.72 8.92 0.04
N ARG A 119 4.91 7.97 -0.44
CA ARG A 119 3.92 7.25 0.34
C ARG A 119 4.06 5.77 0.11
N VAL A 120 3.88 4.99 1.17
CA VAL A 120 3.79 3.53 1.11
C VAL A 120 2.44 3.13 1.69
N LEU A 121 1.66 2.39 0.93
CA LEU A 121 0.39 1.79 1.36
C LEU A 121 0.69 0.39 1.89
N LEU A 122 0.43 0.21 3.17
CA LEU A 122 0.66 -1.04 3.88
C LEU A 122 -0.63 -1.86 3.88
N ILE A 123 -0.63 -3.01 3.21
CA ILE A 123 -1.86 -3.78 2.96
C ILE A 123 -1.72 -5.17 3.59
N PRO A 124 -2.46 -5.49 4.66
CA PRO A 124 -2.55 -6.87 5.09
C PRO A 124 -3.34 -7.69 4.07
N PRO A 125 -2.91 -8.93 3.75
CA PRO A 125 -3.63 -9.76 2.81
C PRO A 125 -5.02 -10.14 3.36
N GLY A 126 -6.01 -10.18 2.48
CA GLY A 126 -7.40 -10.53 2.77
C GLY A 126 -8.34 -9.31 2.85
N GLU A 127 -9.57 -9.56 3.28
CA GLU A 127 -10.66 -8.55 3.32
C GLU A 127 -10.39 -7.40 4.30
N GLY A 128 -9.57 -7.64 5.33
CA GLY A 128 -9.28 -6.64 6.35
C GLY A 128 -8.37 -5.51 5.87
N GLY A 129 -7.63 -5.70 4.77
CA GLY A 129 -6.71 -4.72 4.20
C GLY A 129 -7.28 -4.02 2.98
N SER A 130 -8.21 -3.08 3.19
CA SER A 130 -8.81 -2.29 2.11
C SER A 130 -8.24 -0.88 2.03
N VAL A 131 -7.62 -0.54 0.91
CA VAL A 131 -7.21 0.84 0.60
C VAL A 131 -8.39 1.55 -0.05
N ARG A 132 -8.78 2.68 0.53
CA ARG A 132 -9.82 3.55 -0.02
C ARG A 132 -9.21 4.74 -0.72
N MET A 133 -9.67 4.99 -1.93
CA MET A 133 -9.28 6.15 -2.73
C MET A 133 -10.53 6.99 -2.96
N GLY A 134 -10.56 8.23 -2.48
CA GLY A 134 -11.77 9.05 -2.49
C GLY A 134 -11.50 10.46 -1.97
N SER A 135 -12.55 11.27 -1.85
CA SER A 135 -12.42 12.70 -1.51
C SER A 135 -12.57 13.00 -0.01
N THR A 136 -12.88 11.98 0.79
CA THR A 136 -13.14 12.08 2.22
C THR A 136 -11.85 11.88 3.06
N PRO A 137 -11.79 12.41 4.30
CA PRO A 137 -10.59 12.28 5.15
C PRO A 137 -10.26 10.85 5.60
N ASP A 138 -11.20 9.91 5.50
CA ASP A 138 -10.98 8.48 5.81
C ASP A 138 -10.40 7.68 4.63
N CYS A 139 -10.11 8.33 3.50
CA CYS A 139 -9.44 7.70 2.37
C CYS A 139 -7.90 7.72 2.52
N HIS A 140 -7.26 6.65 2.06
CA HIS A 140 -5.81 6.49 2.06
C HIS A 140 -5.13 7.31 0.97
N LEU A 141 -5.79 7.45 -0.18
CA LEU A 141 -5.38 8.34 -1.26
C LEU A 141 -6.53 9.22 -1.71
N PHE A 142 -6.18 10.38 -2.24
CA PHE A 142 -7.16 11.29 -2.79
C PHE A 142 -7.59 10.84 -4.20
N TRP A 143 -8.90 10.79 -4.42
CA TRP A 143 -9.53 10.63 -5.72
C TRP A 143 -10.86 11.39 -5.74
N ARG A 144 -11.17 12.11 -6.81
CA ARG A 144 -12.47 12.77 -6.95
C ARG A 144 -13.38 11.98 -7.89
N GLY A 145 -14.34 11.25 -7.31
CA GLY A 145 -15.44 10.67 -8.06
C GLY A 145 -16.54 11.69 -8.42
N LYS A 146 -17.65 11.19 -8.96
CA LYS A 146 -18.84 11.96 -9.34
C LYS A 146 -19.57 12.57 -8.14
N ALA A 147 -19.55 11.89 -7.00
CA ALA A 147 -20.17 12.34 -5.76
C ALA A 147 -19.14 12.46 -4.62
N PRO A 148 -19.40 13.28 -3.58
CA PRO A 148 -18.47 13.45 -2.46
C PRO A 148 -18.11 12.14 -1.73
N GLU A 149 -19.06 11.21 -1.62
CA GLU A 149 -18.93 9.91 -0.97
C GLU A 149 -18.30 8.82 -1.87
N SER A 150 -18.02 9.16 -3.12
CA SER A 150 -17.47 8.23 -4.08
C SER A 150 -16.06 7.81 -3.70
N HIS A 151 -15.85 6.50 -3.73
CA HIS A 151 -14.56 5.91 -3.45
C HIS A 151 -14.33 4.67 -4.32
N VAL A 152 -13.05 4.34 -4.50
CA VAL A 152 -12.57 3.07 -5.03
C VAL A 152 -11.98 2.28 -3.87
N GLU A 153 -12.36 1.01 -3.77
CA GLU A 153 -11.76 0.08 -2.81
C GLU A 153 -10.76 -0.84 -3.52
N LEU A 154 -9.55 -0.90 -3.00
CA LEU A 154 -8.49 -1.81 -3.43
C LEU A 154 -8.22 -2.80 -2.29
N THR A 155 -8.35 -4.09 -2.58
CA THR A 155 -7.97 -5.17 -1.65
C THR A 155 -7.02 -6.14 -2.34
N VAL A 156 -6.14 -6.79 -1.58
CA VAL A 156 -5.28 -7.86 -2.09
C VAL A 156 -5.58 -9.13 -1.31
N ARG A 157 -5.86 -10.23 -2.01
CA ARG A 157 -6.31 -11.50 -1.43
C ARG A 157 -5.47 -12.64 -1.97
N GLU A 158 -5.32 -13.69 -1.18
CA GLU A 158 -4.74 -14.94 -1.67
C GLU A 158 -5.84 -15.79 -2.29
N GLU A 159 -5.69 -16.13 -3.57
CA GLU A 159 -6.59 -16.96 -4.36
C GLU A 159 -5.76 -18.01 -5.10
N ASP A 160 -6.09 -19.29 -4.94
CA ASP A 160 -5.37 -20.41 -5.55
C ASP A 160 -3.84 -20.41 -5.33
N GLY A 161 -3.40 -19.90 -4.17
CA GLY A 161 -1.98 -19.81 -3.78
C GLY A 161 -1.20 -18.65 -4.40
N ALA A 162 -1.88 -17.70 -5.04
CA ALA A 162 -1.31 -16.47 -5.57
C ALA A 162 -2.04 -15.24 -5.02
N LEU A 163 -1.38 -14.08 -5.00
CA LEU A 163 -2.04 -12.84 -4.63
C LEU A 163 -2.78 -12.24 -5.83
N THR A 164 -4.05 -11.90 -5.63
CA THR A 164 -4.91 -11.20 -6.57
C THR A 164 -5.26 -9.83 -5.99
N LEU A 165 -5.08 -8.77 -6.76
CA LEU A 165 -5.56 -7.44 -6.44
C LEU A 165 -6.96 -7.25 -7.03
N HIS A 166 -7.88 -6.77 -6.20
CA HIS A 166 -9.26 -6.46 -6.58
C HIS A 166 -9.50 -4.95 -6.44
N LEU A 167 -10.00 -4.33 -7.51
CA LEU A 167 -10.49 -2.94 -7.51
C LEU A 167 -12.01 -2.94 -7.63
N LYS A 168 -12.70 -2.24 -6.74
CA LYS A 168 -14.15 -2.02 -6.82
C LYS A 168 -14.45 -0.53 -6.91
N CYS A 169 -15.24 -0.12 -7.89
CA CYS A 169 -15.75 1.24 -8.02
C CYS A 169 -17.22 1.18 -8.43
N ALA A 170 -18.10 1.73 -7.60
CA ALA A 170 -19.54 1.75 -7.88
C ALA A 170 -19.90 2.61 -9.10
N GLU A 171 -19.08 3.62 -9.41
CA GLU A 171 -19.26 4.48 -10.57
C GLU A 171 -18.83 3.83 -11.89
N GLY A 172 -18.05 2.74 -11.81
CA GLY A 172 -17.51 2.05 -12.97
C GLY A 172 -15.99 2.08 -13.04
N LEU A 173 -15.48 1.12 -13.80
CA LEU A 173 -14.09 0.89 -14.14
C LEU A 173 -14.03 0.57 -15.63
N ARG A 174 -13.06 1.15 -16.33
CA ARG A 174 -12.64 0.64 -17.65
C ARG A 174 -11.39 -0.19 -17.47
N THR A 175 -11.53 -1.49 -17.68
CA THR A 175 -10.43 -2.46 -17.59
C THR A 175 -9.43 -2.28 -18.74
N PRO A 176 -8.21 -2.87 -18.66
CA PRO A 176 -7.21 -2.79 -19.74
C PRO A 176 -7.72 -3.31 -21.10
N GLY A 177 -8.68 -4.26 -21.08
CA GLY A 177 -9.33 -4.77 -22.29
C GLY A 177 -10.43 -3.86 -22.85
N GLY A 178 -10.63 -2.67 -22.29
CA GLY A 178 -11.67 -1.71 -22.68
C GLY A 178 -13.07 -2.06 -22.17
N LYS A 179 -13.23 -3.15 -21.39
CA LYS A 179 -14.54 -3.51 -20.82
C LYS A 179 -14.90 -2.60 -19.67
N ILE A 180 -16.18 -2.26 -19.61
CA ILE A 180 -16.79 -1.47 -18.55
C ILE A 180 -17.37 -2.42 -17.51
N GLU A 181 -16.87 -2.34 -16.28
CA GLU A 181 -17.25 -3.20 -15.15
C GLU A 181 -17.25 -2.37 -13.86
N THR A 182 -17.79 -2.87 -12.75
CA THR A 182 -17.69 -2.23 -11.42
C THR A 182 -16.64 -2.87 -10.52
N HIS A 183 -16.07 -3.98 -10.99
CA HIS A 183 -15.05 -4.76 -10.30
C HIS A 183 -14.03 -5.24 -11.32
N TRP A 184 -12.75 -5.09 -10.98
CA TRP A 184 -11.65 -5.67 -11.73
C TRP A 184 -10.78 -6.50 -10.78
N ALA A 185 -10.24 -7.61 -11.27
CA ALA A 185 -9.28 -8.44 -10.55
C ALA A 185 -8.10 -8.78 -11.46
N GLY A 186 -6.90 -8.78 -10.91
CA GLY A 186 -5.68 -9.11 -11.63
C GLY A 186 -4.56 -9.59 -10.70
N PRO A 187 -3.50 -10.20 -11.25
CA PRO A 187 -2.40 -10.72 -10.46
C PRO A 187 -1.68 -9.59 -9.70
N PHE A 188 -1.22 -9.90 -8.48
CA PHE A 188 -0.39 -9.03 -7.66
C PHE A 188 0.91 -9.73 -7.23
N PRO A 189 2.09 -9.09 -7.38
CA PRO A 189 2.28 -7.87 -8.14
C PRO A 189 1.99 -8.10 -9.63
N PRO A 190 1.63 -7.06 -10.41
CA PRO A 190 1.41 -7.24 -11.83
C PRO A 190 2.74 -7.58 -12.52
N SER A 191 2.70 -8.36 -13.60
CA SER A 191 3.90 -8.70 -14.40
C SER A 191 4.31 -7.60 -15.38
N GLU A 192 3.39 -6.72 -15.72
CA GLU A 192 3.56 -5.57 -16.60
C GLU A 192 2.73 -4.39 -16.09
N ARG A 193 2.88 -3.23 -16.71
CA ARG A 193 2.06 -2.07 -16.33
C ARG A 193 0.60 -2.34 -16.70
N VAL A 194 -0.28 -2.17 -15.72
CA VAL A 194 -1.73 -2.27 -15.86
C VAL A 194 -2.34 -0.90 -15.64
N GLU A 195 -3.23 -0.48 -16.53
CA GLU A 195 -3.96 0.78 -16.44
C GLU A 195 -5.46 0.51 -16.37
N VAL A 196 -6.11 1.04 -15.32
CA VAL A 196 -7.56 0.97 -15.12
C VAL A 196 -8.08 2.39 -15.01
N HIS A 197 -9.10 2.74 -15.79
CA HIS A 197 -9.71 4.07 -15.67
C HIS A 197 -10.87 4.02 -14.69
N LEU A 198 -10.91 4.96 -13.77
CA LEU A 198 -11.89 5.05 -12.69
C LEU A 198 -13.00 6.03 -13.06
N GLY A 199 -14.23 5.71 -12.64
CA GLY A 199 -15.39 6.57 -12.77
C GLY A 199 -16.33 6.17 -13.89
N ASP A 200 -17.36 7.01 -14.08
CA ASP A 200 -18.44 6.79 -15.03
C ASP A 200 -17.88 6.77 -16.47
N PRO A 201 -17.94 5.63 -17.17
CA PRO A 201 -17.35 5.45 -18.50
C PRO A 201 -18.07 6.23 -19.60
N ASP A 202 -19.31 6.66 -19.33
CA ASP A 202 -20.15 7.49 -20.20
C ASP A 202 -20.03 8.99 -19.84
N SER A 203 -19.20 9.32 -18.84
CA SER A 203 -18.93 10.70 -18.45
C SER A 203 -18.16 11.45 -19.54
N THR A 204 -18.44 12.75 -19.63
CA THR A 204 -17.68 13.69 -20.48
C THR A 204 -16.45 14.25 -19.77
N SER A 205 -16.31 14.01 -18.46
CA SER A 205 -15.11 14.34 -17.71
C SER A 205 -13.93 13.45 -18.15
N PRO A 206 -12.69 13.96 -18.12
CA PRO A 206 -11.53 13.12 -18.39
C PRO A 206 -11.48 11.96 -17.38
N PRO A 207 -11.23 10.71 -17.83
CA PRO A 207 -11.11 9.57 -16.94
C PRO A 207 -9.92 9.76 -16.02
N CYS A 208 -10.04 9.33 -14.76
CA CYS A 208 -8.90 9.26 -13.84
C CYS A 208 -8.20 7.92 -14.02
N ALA A 209 -6.95 7.92 -14.45
CA ALA A 209 -6.18 6.70 -14.62
C ALA A 209 -5.56 6.24 -13.29
N LEU A 210 -5.75 4.96 -12.98
CA LEU A 210 -5.03 4.23 -11.97
C LEU A 210 -4.06 3.28 -12.66
N CYS A 211 -2.76 3.48 -12.45
CA CYS A 211 -1.70 2.69 -13.04
C CYS A 211 -1.00 1.85 -11.97
N LEU A 212 -0.93 0.54 -12.19
CA LEU A 212 -0.16 -0.41 -11.39
C LEU A 212 1.05 -0.87 -12.19
N SER A 213 2.25 -0.76 -11.64
CA SER A 213 3.47 -1.27 -12.28
C SER A 213 4.20 -2.26 -11.36
N PRO A 214 4.93 -3.24 -11.91
CA PRO A 214 5.77 -4.12 -11.12
C PRO A 214 6.78 -3.30 -10.29
N GLY A 215 7.08 -3.73 -9.07
CA GLY A 215 8.17 -3.12 -8.29
C GLY A 215 9.53 -3.31 -8.97
N SER A 216 10.44 -2.36 -8.77
CA SER A 216 11.73 -2.28 -9.49
C SER A 216 12.71 -3.40 -9.13
N HIS A 217 12.49 -4.07 -8.00
CA HIS A 217 13.34 -5.15 -7.50
C HIS A 217 12.53 -6.43 -7.24
N PRO A 218 13.09 -7.63 -7.46
CA PRO A 218 12.44 -8.87 -7.06
C PRO A 218 12.20 -8.89 -5.55
N THR A 219 11.03 -9.37 -5.15
CA THR A 219 10.77 -9.79 -3.77
C THR A 219 11.84 -10.81 -3.37
N ILE A 220 12.45 -10.63 -2.21
CA ILE A 220 13.46 -11.56 -1.73
C ILE A 220 12.74 -12.79 -1.19
N ASP A 221 12.91 -13.90 -1.89
CA ASP A 221 12.51 -15.22 -1.43
C ASP A 221 13.37 -15.58 -0.20
N ARG A 222 12.85 -15.25 0.99
CA ARG A 222 13.38 -15.81 2.23
C ARG A 222 12.88 -17.25 2.31
N GLY A 223 13.65 -18.17 1.74
CA GLY A 223 13.39 -19.59 1.87
C GLY A 223 13.22 -19.99 3.35
N PRO A 224 12.57 -21.13 3.63
CA PRO A 224 12.24 -21.52 4.99
C PRO A 224 13.52 -21.67 5.82
N SER A 225 13.59 -20.91 6.92
CA SER A 225 14.60 -21.01 7.98
C SER A 225 14.42 -22.27 8.82
#